data_AF-A0A536PNC2-F1
#
_entry.id   AF-A0A536PNC2-F1
#
_cell.length_a   1.000
_cell.length_b   1.000
_cell.length_c   1.000
_cell.angle_alpha   90.00
_cell.angle_beta   90.00
_cell.angle_gamma   90.00
#
_symmetry.space_group_name_H-M   'P 1'
#
loop_
_entity.id
_entity.type
_entity.pdbx_description
1 polymer ?
#
loop_
_entity_poly.entity_id
_entity_poly.type
_entity_poly.pdbx_seq_one_letter_code
_entity_poly.pdbx_strand_id
1 'polypeptide(L)'
;DWQFDGSSLVLFYSSEERVDLGELSDAFAAHFGTRIELRKMGARDETKVMTGVGTCGRELCCSSWLDKFSNISIRMAKEQDLPLNQAKLTGVCGRLKCCLIYELETYQEVKGKLPKVGDTFHIPSCEGGKCGTSGCAMTQSVNVPKEQIVVGLTDGSRTTFTAADLGVSFAPVPVHTKGVGSYGSDEVPRQEKPTPVAEEGQPRRKRRRRGRRRGGRNRPA
;
A
#
# COMPACT_ATOMS: atom_id res chain seq x y z
N ASP A 1 -16.90 -20.41 5.46
CA ASP A 1 -16.14 -21.55 4.91
C ASP A 1 -16.42 -22.81 5.69
N TRP A 2 -16.84 -23.89 5.03
CA TRP A 2 -17.05 -25.20 5.66
C TRP A 2 -15.96 -26.16 5.20
N GLN A 3 -15.24 -26.78 6.14
CA GLN A 3 -14.32 -27.85 5.78
C GLN A 3 -15.07 -29.07 5.24
N PHE A 4 -14.54 -29.65 4.17
CA PHE A 4 -15.18 -30.77 3.46
C PHE A 4 -15.31 -32.03 4.32
N ASP A 5 -14.45 -32.19 5.33
CA ASP A 5 -14.50 -33.26 6.32
C ASP A 5 -15.56 -33.03 7.43
N GLY A 6 -16.26 -31.90 7.39
CA GLY A 6 -17.26 -31.52 8.39
C GLY A 6 -16.66 -31.17 9.75
N SER A 7 -15.33 -31.01 9.87
CA SER A 7 -14.68 -30.82 11.17
C SER A 7 -14.83 -29.41 11.73
N SER A 8 -14.88 -28.39 10.86
CA SER A 8 -15.12 -27.01 11.28
C SER A 8 -15.88 -26.18 10.25
N LEU A 9 -16.61 -25.19 10.77
CA LEU A 9 -17.37 -24.19 10.02
C LEU A 9 -16.94 -22.80 10.49
N VAL A 10 -16.36 -22.02 9.58
CA VAL A 10 -15.95 -20.64 9.79
C VAL A 10 -17.07 -19.70 9.31
N LEU A 11 -17.60 -18.89 10.22
CA LEU A 11 -18.61 -17.89 9.95
C LEU A 11 -17.98 -16.49 10.02
N PHE A 12 -18.11 -15.74 8.94
CA PHE A 12 -17.62 -14.36 8.88
C PHE A 12 -18.73 -13.39 9.26
N TYR A 13 -18.43 -12.42 10.13
CA TYR A 13 -19.39 -11.42 10.57
C TYR A 13 -18.80 -10.00 10.53
N SER A 14 -19.67 -9.00 10.39
CA SER A 14 -19.32 -7.59 10.57
C SER A 14 -20.09 -7.01 11.75
N SER A 15 -19.45 -6.14 12.52
CA SER A 15 -20.06 -5.40 13.62
C SER A 15 -19.28 -4.12 13.87
N GLU A 16 -19.96 -3.02 14.21
CA GLU A 16 -19.29 -1.78 14.60
C GLU A 16 -18.63 -1.95 15.98
N GLU A 17 -19.36 -2.51 16.94
CA GLU A 17 -18.90 -2.72 18.31
C GLU A 17 -18.39 -4.16 18.57
N ARG A 18 -17.77 -4.37 19.74
CA ARG A 18 -17.45 -5.72 20.21
C ARG A 18 -18.73 -6.37 20.71
N VAL A 19 -19.14 -7.43 20.02
CA VAL A 19 -20.32 -8.23 20.36
C VAL A 19 -19.84 -9.52 21.00
N ASP A 20 -20.46 -9.91 22.11
CA ASP A 20 -20.30 -11.26 22.65
C ASP A 20 -21.17 -12.22 21.84
N LEU A 21 -20.55 -13.21 21.22
CA LEU A 21 -21.21 -14.18 20.34
C LEU A 21 -21.12 -15.60 20.91
N GLY A 22 -20.82 -15.75 22.21
CA GLY A 22 -20.70 -17.05 22.87
C GLY A 22 -21.97 -17.89 22.73
N GLU A 23 -23.12 -17.35 23.16
CA GLU A 23 -24.41 -18.04 23.07
C GLU A 23 -24.78 -18.42 21.62
N LEU A 24 -24.49 -17.54 20.66
CA LEU A 24 -24.74 -17.78 19.25
C LEU A 24 -23.82 -18.88 18.70
N SER A 25 -22.55 -18.89 19.11
CA SER A 25 -21.59 -19.94 18.76
C SER A 25 -22.05 -21.30 19.27
N ASP A 26 -22.52 -21.37 20.52
CA ASP A 26 -23.01 -22.61 21.14
C ASP A 26 -24.29 -23.11 20.46
N ALA A 27 -25.21 -22.21 20.14
CA ALA A 27 -26.42 -22.54 19.38
C ALA A 27 -26.10 -23.09 17.99
N PHE A 28 -25.15 -22.49 17.26
CA PHE A 28 -24.71 -23.01 15.98
C PHE A 28 -23.96 -24.34 16.10
N ALA A 29 -23.12 -24.51 17.11
CA ALA A 29 -22.42 -25.77 17.34
C ALA A 29 -23.40 -26.91 17.62
N ALA A 30 -24.43 -26.66 18.43
CA ALA A 30 -25.50 -27.62 18.70
C ALA A 30 -26.33 -27.95 17.45
N HIS A 31 -26.61 -26.95 16.60
CA HIS A 31 -27.39 -27.15 15.38
C HIS A 31 -26.62 -27.91 14.29
N PHE A 32 -25.37 -27.56 14.03
CA PHE A 32 -24.55 -28.13 12.96
C PHE A 32 -23.71 -29.34 13.40
N GLY A 33 -23.63 -29.63 14.70
CA GLY A 33 -22.79 -30.73 15.23
C GLY A 33 -21.31 -30.59 14.89
N THR A 34 -20.86 -29.38 14.59
CA THR A 34 -19.54 -29.06 14.01
C THR A 34 -18.88 -27.95 14.82
N ARG A 35 -17.54 -27.92 14.87
CA ARG A 35 -16.82 -26.83 15.53
C ARG A 35 -17.06 -25.51 14.79
N ILE A 36 -17.63 -24.53 15.48
CA ILE A 36 -17.88 -23.19 14.92
C ILE A 36 -16.70 -22.27 15.24
N GLU A 37 -16.23 -21.53 14.24
CA GLU A 37 -15.28 -20.45 14.40
C GLU A 37 -15.87 -19.14 13.86
N LEU A 38 -16.13 -18.18 14.74
CA LEU A 38 -16.60 -16.86 14.34
C LEU A 38 -15.40 -15.95 14.07
N ARG A 39 -15.32 -15.42 12.85
CA ARG A 39 -14.25 -14.49 12.44
C ARG A 39 -14.84 -13.14 12.05
N LYS A 40 -14.36 -12.07 12.70
CA LYS A 40 -14.72 -10.71 12.31
C LYS A 40 -14.06 -10.34 10.98
N MET A 41 -14.83 -9.81 10.04
CA MET A 41 -14.32 -9.27 8.80
C MET A 41 -13.61 -7.93 9.03
N GLY A 42 -12.52 -7.70 8.30
CA GLY A 42 -11.91 -6.37 8.26
C GLY A 42 -12.75 -5.41 7.41
N ALA A 43 -12.69 -4.11 7.69
CA ALA A 43 -13.45 -3.08 6.96
C ALA A 43 -13.29 -3.15 5.43
N ARG A 44 -12.11 -3.54 4.93
CA ARG A 44 -11.89 -3.73 3.49
C ARG A 44 -12.56 -4.99 2.96
N ASP A 45 -12.54 -6.09 3.70
CA ASP A 45 -13.14 -7.36 3.28
C ASP A 45 -14.66 -7.25 3.28
N GLU A 46 -15.22 -6.52 4.24
CA GLU A 46 -16.63 -6.13 4.24
C GLU A 46 -16.98 -5.33 2.98
N THR A 47 -16.20 -4.29 2.65
CA THR A 47 -16.43 -3.49 1.44
C THR A 47 -16.24 -4.33 0.16
N LYS A 48 -15.34 -5.32 0.18
CA LYS A 48 -15.12 -6.25 -0.92
C LYS A 48 -16.36 -7.10 -1.18
N VAL A 49 -16.99 -7.63 -0.12
CA VAL A 49 -18.22 -8.43 -0.21
C VAL A 49 -19.41 -7.57 -0.64
N MET A 50 -19.54 -6.36 -0.08
CA MET A 50 -20.60 -5.42 -0.43
C MET A 50 -20.47 -4.88 -1.85
N THR A 51 -19.26 -4.89 -2.41
CA THR A 51 -18.89 -4.22 -3.67
C THR A 51 -19.19 -2.72 -3.63
N GLY A 52 -18.96 -2.01 -4.73
CA GLY A 52 -19.30 -0.59 -4.83
C GLY A 52 -18.47 0.17 -5.87
N VAL A 53 -18.54 1.50 -5.80
CA VAL A 53 -17.85 2.41 -6.72
C VAL A 53 -16.84 3.26 -5.95
N GLY A 54 -15.60 3.30 -6.46
CA GLY A 54 -14.54 4.12 -5.90
C GLY A 54 -14.68 5.60 -6.27
N THR A 55 -13.87 6.45 -5.62
CA THR A 55 -13.81 7.88 -5.94
C THR A 55 -13.32 8.18 -7.36
N CYS A 56 -12.77 7.19 -8.07
CA CYS A 56 -12.42 7.26 -9.49
C CYS A 56 -13.60 6.97 -10.44
N GLY A 57 -14.80 6.68 -9.92
CA GLY A 57 -15.99 6.35 -10.71
C GLY A 57 -16.02 4.94 -11.27
N ARG A 58 -15.05 4.08 -10.93
CA ARG A 58 -14.98 2.67 -11.33
C ARG A 58 -15.36 1.76 -10.16
N GLU A 59 -15.66 0.50 -10.45
CA GLU A 59 -15.84 -0.52 -9.42
C GLU A 59 -14.61 -0.60 -8.50
N LEU A 60 -14.81 -0.97 -7.23
CA LEU A 60 -13.72 -1.09 -6.27
C LEU A 60 -12.68 -2.12 -6.76
N CYS A 61 -11.39 -1.75 -6.74
CA CYS A 61 -10.34 -2.65 -7.19
C CYS A 61 -10.30 -3.94 -6.35
N CYS A 62 -10.60 -3.84 -5.04
CA CYS A 62 -10.63 -5.00 -4.14
C CYS A 62 -11.82 -5.95 -4.36
N SER A 63 -12.92 -5.52 -5.00
CA SER A 63 -14.03 -6.40 -5.37
C SER A 63 -13.90 -6.98 -6.77
N SER A 64 -13.16 -6.31 -7.66
CA SER A 64 -13.08 -6.65 -9.08
C SER A 64 -11.91 -7.58 -9.43
N TRP A 65 -10.67 -7.11 -9.31
CA TRP A 65 -9.49 -7.83 -9.84
C TRP A 65 -8.30 -7.86 -8.87
N LEU A 66 -8.28 -7.02 -7.84
CA LEU A 66 -7.18 -6.91 -6.89
C LEU A 66 -7.51 -7.67 -5.60
N ASP A 67 -7.38 -9.00 -5.66
CA ASP A 67 -7.73 -9.89 -4.55
C ASP A 67 -6.71 -9.94 -3.42
N LYS A 68 -5.43 -9.65 -3.72
CA LYS A 68 -4.33 -9.69 -2.78
C LYS A 68 -3.62 -8.35 -2.79
N PHE A 69 -3.36 -7.82 -1.61
CA PHE A 69 -2.63 -6.57 -1.39
C PHE A 69 -1.81 -6.68 -0.11
N SER A 70 -0.62 -6.09 -0.09
CA SER A 70 0.20 -6.00 1.13
C SER A 70 -0.15 -4.74 1.90
N ASN A 71 0.60 -4.47 2.96
CA ASN A 71 0.38 -3.29 3.78
C ASN A 71 0.65 -2.02 2.96
N ILE A 72 -0.32 -1.11 2.96
CA ILE A 72 -0.24 0.14 2.22
C ILE A 72 0.23 1.22 3.16
N SER A 73 1.27 1.96 2.77
CA SER A 73 1.83 3.03 3.60
C SER A 73 1.66 4.40 2.93
N ILE A 74 1.66 5.45 3.75
CA ILE A 74 1.64 6.85 3.27
C ILE A 74 2.88 7.18 2.43
N ARG A 75 3.99 6.44 2.60
CA ARG A 75 5.20 6.61 1.78
C ARG A 75 4.93 6.35 0.30
N MET A 76 4.09 5.35 -0.02
CA MET A 76 3.70 5.04 -1.40
C MET A 76 2.99 6.24 -2.06
N ALA A 77 2.14 6.95 -1.32
CA ALA A 77 1.49 8.16 -1.82
C ALA A 77 2.50 9.29 -2.09
N LYS A 78 3.54 9.43 -1.25
CA LYS A 78 4.63 10.39 -1.49
C LYS A 78 5.45 10.04 -2.73
N GLU A 79 5.74 8.77 -2.96
CA GLU A 79 6.45 8.32 -4.16
C GLU A 79 5.67 8.59 -5.45
N GLN A 80 4.34 8.70 -5.37
CA GLN A 80 3.47 9.05 -6.48
C GLN A 80 3.17 10.55 -6.59
N ASP A 81 3.86 11.39 -5.81
CA ASP A 81 3.65 12.85 -5.71
C ASP A 81 2.19 13.25 -5.41
N LEU A 82 1.45 12.37 -4.73
CA LEU A 82 0.07 12.65 -4.36
C LEU A 82 0.01 13.58 -3.13
N PRO A 83 -0.94 14.52 -3.09
CA PRO A 83 -1.11 15.39 -1.92
C PRO A 83 -1.48 14.55 -0.70
N LEU A 84 -0.87 14.86 0.44
CA LEU A 84 -1.05 14.15 1.72
C LEU A 84 -2.37 14.50 2.43
N ASN A 85 -3.45 14.66 1.66
CA ASN A 85 -4.78 14.83 2.19
C ASN A 85 -5.42 13.46 2.44
N GLN A 86 -5.70 13.15 3.70
CA GLN A 86 -6.26 11.87 4.12
C GLN A 86 -7.56 11.53 3.38
N ALA A 87 -8.45 12.49 3.12
CA ALA A 87 -9.69 12.25 2.39
C ALA A 87 -9.46 11.77 0.95
N LYS A 88 -8.37 12.22 0.30
CA LYS A 88 -8.00 11.80 -1.05
C LYS A 88 -7.29 10.45 -1.10
N LEU A 89 -6.60 10.07 -0.02
CA LEU A 89 -5.84 8.82 0.07
C LEU A 89 -6.66 7.65 0.63
N THR A 90 -7.73 7.93 1.36
CA THR A 90 -8.63 6.93 1.93
C THR A 90 -9.63 6.42 0.89
N GLY A 91 -9.85 5.12 0.87
CA GLY A 91 -10.88 4.45 0.08
C GLY A 91 -12.21 4.35 0.83
N VAL A 92 -13.24 3.83 0.15
CA VAL A 92 -14.60 3.67 0.72
C VAL A 92 -14.59 2.85 2.02
N CYS A 93 -13.70 1.85 2.10
CA CYS A 93 -13.49 1.03 3.30
C CYS A 93 -12.84 1.75 4.51
N GLY A 94 -12.59 3.05 4.45
CA GLY A 94 -11.94 3.81 5.52
C GLY A 94 -10.43 3.57 5.69
N ARG A 95 -9.83 2.68 4.88
CA ARG A 95 -8.36 2.45 4.81
C ARG A 95 -7.76 3.13 3.58
N LEU A 96 -6.43 3.21 3.51
CA LEU A 96 -5.72 3.72 2.32
C LEU A 96 -6.13 2.99 1.04
N LYS A 97 -6.16 3.68 -0.10
CA LYS A 97 -6.54 3.11 -1.40
C LYS A 97 -5.59 1.99 -1.84
N CYS A 98 -6.14 0.88 -2.32
CA CYS A 98 -5.38 -0.23 -2.90
C CYS A 98 -4.72 0.10 -4.25
N CYS A 99 -5.18 1.14 -4.95
CA CYS A 99 -4.52 1.68 -6.14
C CYS A 99 -3.08 2.16 -5.83
N LEU A 100 -2.84 2.68 -4.62
CA LEU A 100 -1.53 3.21 -4.23
C LEU A 100 -0.43 2.16 -4.30
N ILE A 101 -0.73 0.90 -4.00
CA ILE A 101 0.28 -0.15 -4.12
C ILE A 101 0.35 -0.72 -5.52
N TYR A 102 -0.79 -0.79 -6.20
CA TYR A 102 -0.86 -1.30 -7.56
C TYR A 102 -0.05 -0.45 -8.56
N GLU A 103 -0.18 0.87 -8.46
CA GLU A 103 0.46 1.79 -9.40
C GLU A 103 1.93 2.07 -9.06
N LEU A 104 2.39 1.66 -7.87
CA LEU A 104 3.69 2.05 -7.34
C LEU A 104 4.87 1.63 -8.23
N GLU A 105 4.87 0.38 -8.68
CA GLU A 105 5.94 -0.15 -9.54
C GLU A 105 6.02 0.61 -10.87
N THR A 106 4.86 0.92 -11.46
CA THR A 106 4.78 1.73 -12.68
C THR A 106 5.34 3.13 -12.45
N TYR A 107 4.99 3.76 -11.33
CA TYR A 107 5.55 5.06 -10.98
C TYR A 107 7.07 5.02 -10.81
N GLN A 108 7.60 3.98 -10.17
CA GLN A 108 9.04 3.80 -9.98
C GLN A 108 9.77 3.56 -11.30
N GLU A 109 9.22 2.73 -12.19
CA GLU A 109 9.83 2.50 -13.51
C GLU A 109 9.86 3.79 -14.34
N VAL A 110 8.72 4.48 -14.43
CA VAL A 110 8.60 5.69 -15.26
C VAL A 110 9.52 6.80 -14.72
N LYS A 111 9.51 7.04 -13.40
CA LYS A 111 10.41 8.03 -12.77
C LYS A 111 11.90 7.63 -12.83
N GLY A 112 12.19 6.33 -12.93
CA GLY A 112 13.56 5.84 -13.05
C GLY A 112 14.16 6.08 -14.44
N LYS A 113 13.31 6.09 -15.48
CA LYS A 113 13.74 6.26 -16.88
C LYS A 113 13.57 7.68 -17.41
N LEU A 114 12.59 8.43 -16.91
CA LEU A 114 12.42 9.84 -17.28
C LEU A 114 13.44 10.75 -16.56
N PRO A 115 13.87 11.86 -17.21
CA PRO A 115 14.67 12.88 -16.55
C PRO A 115 13.99 13.41 -15.28
N LYS A 116 14.77 13.62 -14.21
CA LYS A 116 14.24 14.16 -12.96
C LYS A 116 14.00 15.66 -13.09
N VAL A 117 13.14 16.19 -12.24
CA VAL A 117 12.93 17.64 -12.15
C VAL A 117 14.24 18.33 -11.79
N GLY A 118 14.63 19.31 -12.59
CA GLY A 118 15.90 20.04 -12.49
C GLY A 118 17.03 19.47 -13.36
N ASP A 119 16.88 18.28 -13.93
CA ASP A 119 17.89 17.73 -14.84
C ASP A 119 17.92 18.54 -16.13
N THR A 120 19.14 18.86 -16.58
CA THR A 120 19.38 19.54 -17.85
C THR A 120 19.87 18.53 -18.87
N PHE A 121 19.27 18.52 -20.06
CA PHE A 121 19.63 17.59 -21.12
C PHE A 121 19.46 18.24 -22.51
N HIS A 122 19.96 17.57 -23.55
CA HIS A 122 19.74 18.00 -24.92
C HIS A 122 18.49 17.33 -25.48
N ILE A 123 17.58 18.13 -26.04
CA ILE A 123 16.41 17.62 -26.74
C ILE A 123 16.84 16.87 -28.01
N PRO A 124 16.05 15.89 -28.47
CA PRO A 124 16.35 15.13 -29.69
C PRO A 124 16.58 15.99 -30.95
N SER A 125 15.96 17.17 -31.03
CA SER A 125 16.18 18.11 -32.14
C SER A 125 17.52 18.86 -32.08
N CYS A 126 18.25 18.75 -30.96
CA CYS A 126 19.60 19.28 -30.83
C CYS A 126 20.61 18.16 -31.16
N GLU A 127 20.92 17.99 -32.44
CA GLU A 127 21.95 17.04 -32.90
C GLU A 127 23.30 17.38 -32.27
N GLY A 128 23.75 16.59 -31.29
CA GLY A 128 25.13 16.59 -30.80
C GLY A 128 25.57 17.83 -30.03
N GLY A 129 24.66 18.57 -29.38
CA GLY A 129 25.04 19.71 -28.55
C GLY A 129 25.45 20.97 -29.34
N LYS A 130 25.04 21.07 -30.61
CA LYS A 130 25.28 22.25 -31.47
C LYS A 130 24.74 23.57 -30.89
N CYS A 131 23.92 23.53 -29.84
CA CYS A 131 23.43 24.71 -29.13
C CYS A 131 24.49 25.40 -28.24
N GLY A 132 25.70 24.82 -28.07
CA GLY A 132 26.80 25.45 -27.34
C GLY A 132 26.58 25.62 -25.83
N THR A 133 25.50 25.06 -25.29
CA THR A 133 25.19 25.03 -23.86
C THR A 133 25.42 23.64 -23.28
N SER A 134 25.54 23.53 -21.95
CA SER A 134 25.62 22.25 -21.24
C SER A 134 24.32 21.43 -21.30
N GLY A 135 23.23 22.04 -21.78
CA GLY A 135 21.95 21.42 -22.08
C GLY A 135 20.96 22.49 -22.54
N CYS A 136 20.11 22.16 -23.51
CA CYS A 136 19.16 23.11 -24.10
C CYS A 136 17.75 23.02 -23.51
N ALA A 137 17.49 22.01 -22.68
CA ALA A 137 16.24 21.85 -21.97
C ALA A 137 16.48 21.47 -20.50
N MET A 138 15.67 22.04 -19.62
CA MET A 138 15.62 21.71 -18.20
C MET A 138 14.23 21.19 -17.83
N THR A 139 14.17 20.03 -17.18
CA THR A 139 12.90 19.43 -16.74
C THR A 139 12.28 20.25 -15.61
N GLN A 140 11.08 20.79 -15.82
CA GLN A 140 10.35 21.57 -14.82
C GLN A 140 9.34 20.71 -14.06
N SER A 141 8.67 19.79 -14.75
CA SER A 141 7.72 18.87 -14.13
C SER A 141 7.62 17.57 -14.92
N VAL A 142 7.26 16.51 -14.20
CA VAL A 142 7.06 15.16 -14.75
C VAL A 142 5.62 14.74 -14.49
N ASN A 143 4.93 14.31 -15.53
CA ASN A 143 3.59 13.73 -15.47
C ASN A 143 3.70 12.22 -15.77
N VAL A 144 3.76 11.42 -14.70
CA VAL A 144 3.96 9.97 -14.80
C VAL A 144 2.79 9.27 -15.50
N PRO A 145 1.51 9.51 -15.17
CA PRO A 145 0.38 8.85 -15.86
C PRO A 145 0.30 9.13 -17.36
N LYS A 146 0.82 10.29 -17.81
CA LYS A 146 0.87 10.66 -19.22
C LYS A 146 2.22 10.36 -19.88
N GLU A 147 3.18 9.82 -19.13
CA GLU A 147 4.55 9.57 -19.59
C GLU A 147 5.16 10.80 -20.28
N GLN A 148 4.94 11.97 -19.70
CA GLN A 148 5.30 13.27 -20.28
C GLN A 148 6.15 14.09 -19.31
N ILE A 149 7.05 14.88 -19.87
CA ILE A 149 7.80 15.89 -19.12
C ILE A 149 7.53 17.27 -19.72
N VAL A 150 7.44 18.28 -18.86
CA VAL A 150 7.44 19.68 -19.28
C VAL A 150 8.85 20.20 -19.09
N VAL A 151 9.44 20.69 -20.17
CA VAL A 151 10.78 21.27 -20.15
C VAL A 151 10.74 22.76 -20.44
N GLY A 152 11.62 23.49 -19.77
CA GLY A 152 11.97 24.87 -20.13
C GLY A 152 13.17 24.86 -21.06
N LEU A 153 13.02 25.48 -22.22
CA LEU A 153 14.12 25.72 -23.16
C LEU A 153 14.90 26.98 -22.75
N THR A 154 16.13 27.09 -23.24
CA THR A 154 16.96 28.30 -23.05
C THR A 154 16.31 29.57 -23.59
N ASP A 155 15.41 29.42 -24.56
CA ASP A 155 14.68 30.51 -25.21
C ASP A 155 13.50 31.02 -24.35
N GLY A 156 13.33 30.48 -23.15
CA GLY A 156 12.25 30.83 -22.22
C GLY A 156 10.90 30.15 -22.54
N SER A 157 10.81 29.44 -23.65
CA SER A 157 9.62 28.68 -24.03
C SER A 157 9.49 27.38 -23.22
N ARG A 158 8.25 26.96 -22.98
CA ARG A 158 7.93 25.68 -22.33
C ARG A 158 7.37 24.74 -23.37
N THR A 159 7.96 23.55 -23.46
CA THR A 159 7.51 22.49 -24.36
C THR A 159 7.28 21.21 -23.57
N THR A 160 6.35 20.39 -24.07
CA THR A 160 6.05 19.09 -23.48
C THR A 160 6.61 18.02 -24.39
N PHE A 161 7.39 17.10 -23.83
CA PHE A 161 7.90 15.93 -24.53
C PHE A 161 7.28 14.67 -23.93
N THR A 162 6.86 13.75 -24.78
CA THR A 162 6.46 12.40 -24.37
C THR A 162 7.69 11.51 -24.23
N ALA A 163 7.56 10.39 -23.52
CA ALA A 163 8.62 9.39 -23.45
C ALA A 163 9.04 8.89 -24.85
N ALA A 164 8.09 8.77 -25.77
CA ALA A 164 8.35 8.39 -27.17
C ALA A 164 9.23 9.42 -27.89
N ASP A 165 8.98 10.72 -27.70
CA ASP A 165 9.79 11.78 -28.29
C ASP A 165 11.23 11.72 -27.79
N LEU A 166 11.44 11.31 -26.53
CA LEU A 166 12.75 11.14 -25.91
C LEU A 166 13.44 9.81 -26.26
N GLY A 167 12.79 8.94 -27.06
CA GLY A 167 13.28 7.59 -27.35
C GLY A 167 13.28 6.64 -26.16
N VAL A 168 12.52 6.96 -25.10
CA VAL A 168 12.40 6.15 -23.88
C VAL A 168 11.22 5.20 -24.04
N SER A 169 11.48 3.90 -23.86
CA SER A 169 10.43 2.88 -23.79
C SER A 169 10.37 2.27 -22.38
N PHE A 170 9.14 2.02 -21.94
CA PHE A 170 8.87 1.31 -20.70
C PHE A 170 8.70 -0.17 -21.02
N ALA A 171 9.29 -1.03 -20.20
CA ALA A 171 8.91 -2.43 -20.27
C ALA A 171 7.47 -2.50 -19.74
N PRO A 172 6.61 -3.38 -20.27
CA PRO A 172 5.33 -3.60 -19.62
C PRO A 172 5.62 -4.10 -18.20
N VAL A 173 5.38 -3.26 -17.19
CA VAL A 173 5.31 -3.71 -15.81
C VAL A 173 4.21 -4.74 -15.80
N PRO A 174 4.54 -6.03 -15.63
CA PRO A 174 3.52 -7.01 -15.93
C PRO A 174 2.46 -6.91 -14.84
N VAL A 175 1.22 -7.26 -15.18
CA VAL A 175 0.05 -7.11 -14.29
C VAL A 175 0.27 -8.03 -13.10
N HIS A 176 0.93 -7.50 -12.09
CA HIS A 176 1.40 -8.27 -10.99
C HIS A 176 0.91 -7.62 -9.71
N THR A 177 0.30 -8.44 -8.89
CA THR A 177 0.35 -8.32 -7.44
C THR A 177 1.80 -8.39 -6.88
N LYS A 178 2.86 -8.10 -7.64
CA LYS A 178 4.26 -8.14 -7.15
C LYS A 178 4.58 -7.01 -6.17
N GLY A 179 3.79 -5.93 -6.17
CA GLY A 179 3.78 -4.96 -5.07
C GLY A 179 3.36 -5.57 -3.72
N VAL A 180 2.77 -6.77 -3.73
CA VAL A 180 2.36 -7.48 -2.51
C VAL A 180 3.52 -8.23 -1.83
N GLY A 181 4.64 -8.46 -2.53
CA GLY A 181 5.73 -9.30 -2.02
C GLY A 181 7.05 -8.60 -1.74
N SER A 182 7.38 -7.53 -2.46
CA SER A 182 8.74 -6.97 -2.45
C SER A 182 8.88 -5.61 -1.74
N TYR A 183 7.79 -4.86 -1.55
CA TYR A 183 7.86 -3.57 -0.89
C TYR A 183 7.91 -3.77 0.63
N GLY A 184 9.13 -3.85 1.16
CA GLY A 184 9.37 -3.96 2.60
C GLY A 184 9.22 -5.38 3.15
N SER A 185 10.02 -6.32 2.64
CA SER A 185 10.30 -7.60 3.34
C SER A 185 10.72 -7.41 4.81
N ASP A 186 11.06 -6.20 5.23
CA ASP A 186 11.43 -5.81 6.60
C ASP A 186 10.28 -5.34 7.49
N GLU A 187 9.06 -5.14 6.98
CA GLU A 187 7.92 -4.67 7.78
C GLU A 187 6.69 -5.57 7.59
N VAL A 188 6.81 -6.86 7.92
CA VAL A 188 5.63 -7.62 8.33
C VAL A 188 5.23 -7.07 9.71
N PRO A 189 4.17 -6.25 9.85
CA PRO A 189 3.71 -5.87 11.17
C PRO A 189 3.28 -7.17 11.82
N ARG A 190 3.90 -7.50 12.96
CA ARG A 190 3.55 -8.65 13.78
C ARG A 190 2.03 -8.64 13.92
N GLN A 191 1.34 -9.59 13.29
CA GLN A 191 -0.09 -9.80 13.53
C GLN A 191 -0.30 -9.75 15.04
N GLU A 192 -1.24 -8.93 15.50
CA GLU A 192 -1.61 -8.91 16.91
C GLU A 192 -1.90 -10.36 17.29
N LYS A 193 -1.05 -10.92 18.16
CA LYS A 193 -1.30 -12.26 18.68
C LYS A 193 -2.69 -12.23 19.28
N PRO A 194 -3.55 -13.23 19.00
CA PRO A 194 -4.83 -13.35 19.68
C PRO A 194 -4.60 -13.15 21.17
N THR A 195 -5.31 -12.20 21.77
CA THR A 195 -5.28 -12.01 23.23
C THR A 195 -5.61 -13.36 23.85
N PRO A 196 -4.72 -13.98 24.64
CA PRO A 196 -5.05 -15.23 25.29
C PRO A 196 -6.27 -14.99 26.15
N VAL A 197 -7.34 -15.74 25.91
CA VAL A 197 -8.49 -15.80 26.82
C VAL A 197 -7.93 -16.25 28.16
N ALA A 198 -8.11 -15.44 29.20
CA ALA A 198 -7.71 -15.84 30.54
C ALA A 198 -8.65 -16.96 30.98
N GLU A 199 -8.16 -18.20 31.06
CA GLU A 199 -8.89 -19.25 31.77
C GLU A 199 -9.00 -18.84 33.23
N GLU A 200 -10.24 -18.71 33.70
CA GLU A 200 -10.56 -18.44 35.09
C GLU A 200 -10.01 -19.59 35.96
N GLY A 201 -9.00 -19.32 36.77
CA GLY A 201 -8.54 -20.26 37.79
C GLY A 201 -7.04 -20.33 38.08
N GLN A 202 -6.15 -19.72 37.29
CA GLN A 202 -4.70 -19.81 37.57
C GLN A 202 -4.10 -18.58 38.27
N PRO A 203 -3.27 -18.77 39.32
CA PRO A 203 -2.70 -17.66 40.09
C PRO A 203 -1.65 -16.89 39.26
N ARG A 204 -1.81 -15.56 39.22
CA ARG A 204 -0.92 -14.62 38.52
C ARG A 204 0.52 -14.71 39.04
N ARG A 205 1.44 -15.28 38.26
CA ARG A 205 2.89 -15.20 38.52
C ARG A 205 3.37 -13.75 38.38
N LYS A 206 3.85 -13.15 39.49
CA LYS A 206 4.45 -11.81 39.52
C LYS A 206 5.66 -11.75 38.57
N ARG A 207 5.56 -10.97 37.49
CA ARG A 207 6.70 -10.65 36.61
C ARG A 207 7.74 -9.85 37.39
N ARG A 208 8.95 -10.41 37.56
CA ARG A 208 10.12 -9.70 38.07
C ARG A 208 10.48 -8.54 37.13
N ARG A 209 10.44 -7.29 37.62
CA ARG A 209 10.97 -6.12 36.92
C ARG A 209 12.49 -6.29 36.75
N ARG A 210 12.97 -6.49 35.52
CA ARG A 210 14.41 -6.37 35.19
C ARG A 210 14.82 -4.90 35.37
N GLY A 211 15.74 -4.65 36.29
CA GLY A 211 16.26 -3.32 36.62
C GLY A 211 16.96 -2.65 35.45
N ARG A 212 16.74 -1.34 35.32
CA ARG A 212 17.36 -0.44 34.36
C ARG A 212 18.82 -0.21 34.76
N ARG A 213 19.79 -0.80 34.06
CA ARG A 213 21.22 -0.53 34.29
C ARG A 213 21.52 0.93 33.91
N ARG A 214 21.77 1.78 34.92
CA ARG A 214 22.41 3.09 34.78
C ARG A 214 23.89 2.86 34.47
N GLY A 215 24.32 3.14 33.25
CA GLY A 215 25.74 3.25 32.91
C GLY A 215 26.25 4.61 33.41
N GLY A 216 27.00 4.58 34.51
CA GLY A 216 27.65 5.75 35.10
C GLY A 216 28.90 6.16 34.30
N ARG A 217 29.10 7.47 34.21
CA ARG A 217 30.37 8.12 33.86
C ARG A 217 31.48 7.61 34.80
N ASN A 218 32.62 7.24 34.23
CA ASN A 218 33.91 7.29 34.93
C ASN A 218 34.98 7.78 33.95
N ARG A 219 35.44 9.02 34.17
CA ARG A 219 36.83 9.46 33.93
C ARG A 219 37.66 8.94 35.11
N PRO A 220 38.89 8.47 34.89
CA PRO A 220 40.11 9.31 35.03
C PRO A 220 41.19 8.92 33.99
N ALA A 221 42.33 9.59 33.80
CA ALA A 221 43.02 10.69 34.47
C ALA A 221 43.52 11.70 33.41
#